data_AF-A0A9X1PAA7-F1
#
_entry.id   AF-A0A9X1PAA7-F1
#
_cell.length_a   1.000
_cell.length_b   1.000
_cell.length_c   1.000
_cell.angle_alpha   90.00
_cell.angle_beta   90.00
_cell.angle_gamma   90.00
#
_symmetry.space_group_name_H-M   'P 1'
#
loop_
_entity.id
_entity.type
_entity.pdbx_description
1 polymer ?
#
loop_
_entity_poly.entity_id
_entity_poly.type
_entity_poly.pdbx_seq_one_letter_code
_entity_poly.pdbx_strand_id
1 'polypeptide(L)'
;MLRWREGIKPFKAGKDAFRDATIWLSVLDLAKRDCRETVCFISSNVHDFADNEGHNLHSDLQSEVEKLGLNVRFFRSLNHFNEVHTNHLNFLNKQLLSANIDCAFLNPSVLEGVRGIHCGYYFETFHRKVSTDYDGILNYDPLQAEFDKSILMFNVGREAKNEYSVWMSLGGEVLVEYLLDDEHFNFLVVHFHTEVNIIIRDKVIVSYEANYHEENSGLSIDDAYEVL
;
A
#
# COMPACT_ATOMS: atom_id res chain seq x y z
N MET A 1 43.85 16.67 14.68
CA MET A 1 44.12 15.26 15.04
C MET A 1 43.57 14.38 13.93
N LEU A 2 44.40 13.57 13.25
CA LEU A 2 44.01 12.85 12.04
C LEU A 2 43.36 11.50 12.41
N ARG A 3 42.04 11.50 12.62
CA ARG A 3 41.22 10.36 13.11
C ARG A 3 41.48 9.01 12.41
N TRP A 4 41.85 9.03 11.14
CA TRP A 4 42.17 7.82 10.37
C TRP A 4 43.40 7.05 10.90
N ARG A 5 44.32 7.72 11.60
CA ARG A 5 45.49 7.09 12.23
C ARG A 5 45.17 6.43 13.57
N GLU A 6 44.09 6.87 14.23
CA GLU A 6 43.69 6.41 15.56
C GLU A 6 42.65 5.27 15.49
N GLY A 7 42.22 4.87 14.29
CA GLY A 7 41.24 3.79 14.10
C GLY A 7 39.86 4.11 14.67
N ILE A 8 39.55 5.40 14.83
CA ILE A 8 38.25 5.88 15.33
C ILE A 8 37.23 5.77 14.21
N LYS A 9 36.08 5.15 14.49
CA LYS A 9 35.01 4.97 13.49
C LYS A 9 34.60 6.31 12.85
N PRO A 10 34.23 6.32 11.56
CA PRO A 10 34.10 5.16 10.66
C PRO A 10 35.45 4.68 10.09
N PHE A 11 36.58 5.25 10.49
CA PHE A 11 37.90 4.83 10.03
C PHE A 11 38.36 3.56 10.75
N LYS A 12 38.74 2.54 9.99
CA LYS A 12 39.36 1.32 10.54
C LYS A 12 40.79 1.20 10.01
N ALA A 13 41.75 0.96 10.89
CA ALA A 13 43.13 0.71 10.49
C ALA A 13 43.21 -0.48 9.51
N GLY A 14 43.87 -0.29 8.37
CA GLY A 14 44.06 -1.33 7.36
C GLY A 14 42.87 -1.58 6.40
N LYS A 15 41.80 -0.78 6.46
CA LYS A 15 40.74 -0.76 5.44
C LYS A 15 40.64 0.60 4.77
N ASP A 16 40.23 0.61 3.51
CA ASP A 16 39.85 1.83 2.80
C ASP A 16 38.51 2.34 3.33
N ALA A 17 38.57 3.10 4.42
CA ALA A 17 37.41 3.66 5.12
C ALA A 17 36.99 5.03 4.57
N PHE A 18 37.55 5.45 3.43
CA PHE A 18 37.30 6.77 2.86
C PHE A 18 35.83 6.99 2.50
N ARG A 19 35.17 5.96 1.93
CA ARG A 19 33.75 6.02 1.58
C ARG A 19 32.88 6.24 2.81
N ASP A 20 33.08 5.44 3.85
CA ASP A 20 32.25 5.49 5.06
C ASP A 20 32.49 6.78 5.84
N ALA A 21 33.72 7.30 5.82
CA ALA A 21 34.04 8.64 6.31
C ALA A 21 33.34 9.76 5.54
N THR A 22 33.31 9.68 4.21
CA THR A 22 32.62 10.67 3.37
C THR A 22 31.11 10.66 3.64
N ILE A 23 30.52 9.46 3.78
CA ILE A 23 29.11 9.29 4.15
C ILE A 23 28.85 9.95 5.51
N TRP A 24 29.66 9.63 6.52
CA TRP A 24 29.49 10.18 7.87
C TRP A 24 29.60 11.71 7.90
N LEU A 25 30.63 12.27 7.27
CA LEU A 25 30.83 13.71 7.21
C LEU A 25 29.65 14.40 6.50
N SER A 26 29.09 13.79 5.46
CA SER A 26 27.90 14.29 4.77
C SER A 26 26.67 14.27 5.66
N VAL A 27 26.47 13.23 6.48
CA VAL A 27 25.38 13.16 7.47
C VAL A 27 25.52 14.27 8.52
N LEU A 28 26.72 14.49 9.04
CA LEU A 28 26.98 15.57 9.99
C LEU A 28 26.74 16.95 9.37
N ASP A 29 27.16 17.16 8.13
CA ASP A 29 26.95 18.43 7.43
C ASP A 29 25.47 18.67 7.12
N LEU A 30 24.70 17.64 6.81
CA LEU A 30 23.24 17.72 6.68
C LEU A 30 22.60 18.10 8.03
N ALA A 31 22.94 17.39 9.11
CA ALA A 31 22.40 17.67 10.44
C ALA A 31 22.74 19.06 10.97
N LYS A 32 23.90 19.62 10.59
CA LYS A 32 24.27 21.00 10.93
C LYS A 32 23.45 22.06 10.20
N ARG A 33 23.08 21.80 8.94
CA ARG A 33 22.27 22.73 8.14
C ARG A 33 20.86 22.86 8.72
N ASP A 34 20.29 21.73 9.14
CA ASP A 34 18.93 21.63 9.66
C ASP A 34 18.90 21.26 11.15
N CYS A 35 19.56 22.05 11.99
CA CYS A 35 19.77 21.76 13.42
C CYS A 35 18.50 21.64 14.28
N ARG A 36 17.32 21.92 13.72
CA ARG A 36 16.02 21.81 14.40
C ARG A 36 15.34 20.46 14.17
N GLU A 37 15.77 19.69 13.19
CA GLU A 37 15.12 18.44 12.81
C GLU A 37 16.00 17.22 13.14
N THR A 38 15.37 16.06 13.26
CA THR A 38 16.09 14.80 13.49
C THR A 38 16.53 14.24 12.14
N VAL A 39 17.83 14.10 11.92
CA VAL A 39 18.35 13.40 10.74
C VAL A 39 18.31 11.89 10.98
N CYS A 40 17.54 11.18 10.16
CA CYS A 40 17.48 9.72 10.19
C CYS A 40 18.53 9.13 9.26
N PHE A 41 19.56 8.49 9.82
CA PHE A 41 20.61 7.82 9.07
C PHE A 41 20.29 6.33 8.94
N ILE A 42 19.91 5.90 7.74
CA ILE A 42 19.57 4.50 7.45
C ILE A 42 20.74 3.84 6.72
N SER A 43 21.31 2.77 7.28
CA SER A 43 22.42 2.05 6.66
C SER A 43 22.46 0.58 7.07
N SER A 44 22.68 -0.30 6.10
CA SER A 44 22.92 -1.72 6.33
C SER A 44 24.36 -2.05 6.73
N ASN A 45 25.28 -1.06 6.73
CA ASN A 45 26.65 -1.25 7.22
C ASN A 45 26.71 -1.13 8.76
N VAL A 46 26.06 -2.09 9.43
CA VAL A 46 25.93 -2.13 10.89
C VAL A 46 27.29 -2.25 11.58
N HIS A 47 28.24 -2.94 10.97
CA HIS A 47 29.59 -3.16 11.53
C HIS A 47 30.45 -1.89 11.66
N ASP A 48 30.18 -0.86 10.85
CA ASP A 48 30.96 0.37 10.84
C ASP A 48 30.25 1.57 11.44
N PHE A 49 28.92 1.58 11.44
CA PHE A 49 28.13 2.71 11.93
C PHE A 49 27.34 2.42 13.20
N ALA A 50 27.11 1.17 13.57
CA ALA A 50 26.27 0.83 14.70
C ALA A 50 27.07 0.41 15.94
N ASP A 51 26.40 0.41 17.09
CA ASP A 51 26.87 -0.20 18.32
C ASP A 51 26.94 -1.75 18.20
N ASN A 52 27.42 -2.41 19.27
CA ASN A 52 27.53 -3.87 19.30
C ASN A 52 26.17 -4.58 19.19
N GLU A 53 25.08 -3.92 19.59
CA GLU A 53 23.72 -4.44 19.49
C GLU A 53 23.11 -4.20 18.10
N GLY A 54 23.71 -3.33 17.29
CA GLY A 54 23.28 -2.99 15.95
C GLY A 54 22.03 -2.11 15.89
N HIS A 55 21.66 -1.48 17.01
CA HIS A 55 20.41 -0.73 17.16
C HIS A 55 20.63 0.79 17.18
N ASN A 56 21.77 1.24 17.68
CA ASN A 56 22.11 2.67 17.75
C ASN A 56 23.40 2.97 17.00
N LEU A 57 23.77 4.25 16.92
CA LEU A 57 25.07 4.66 16.42
C LEU A 57 26.19 4.05 17.28
N HIS A 58 27.31 3.73 16.65
CA HIS A 58 28.54 3.38 17.35
C HIS A 58 28.92 4.48 18.35
N SER A 59 29.43 4.12 19.51
CA SER A 59 29.71 5.04 20.63
C SER A 59 30.59 6.25 20.23
N ASP A 60 31.61 6.02 19.39
CA ASP A 60 32.46 7.10 18.85
C ASP A 60 31.68 8.13 18.03
N LEU A 61 30.75 7.65 17.20
CA LEU A 61 29.92 8.49 16.33
C LEU A 61 28.85 9.22 17.15
N GLN A 62 28.23 8.51 18.08
CA GLN A 62 27.26 9.07 19.03
C GLN A 62 27.89 10.20 19.86
N SER A 63 29.10 9.98 20.39
CA SER A 63 29.85 10.99 21.14
C SER A 63 30.16 12.24 20.31
N GLU A 64 30.38 12.07 19.00
CA GLU A 64 30.58 13.20 18.09
C GLU A 64 29.28 13.98 17.84
N VAL A 65 28.18 13.28 17.59
CA VAL A 65 26.85 13.89 17.42
C VAL A 65 26.48 14.73 18.66
N GLU A 66 26.69 14.17 19.86
CA GLU A 66 26.42 14.86 21.14
C GLU A 66 27.32 16.08 21.34
N LYS A 67 28.63 15.97 21.09
CA LYS A 67 29.56 17.10 21.20
C LYS A 67 29.22 18.25 20.27
N LEU A 68 28.63 17.95 19.12
CA LEU A 68 28.20 18.94 18.14
C LEU A 68 26.77 19.45 18.38
N GLY A 69 26.06 18.91 19.39
CA GLY A 69 24.67 19.26 19.66
C GLY A 69 23.71 18.91 18.52
N LEU A 70 24.03 17.86 17.76
CA LEU A 70 23.25 17.41 16.61
C LEU A 70 22.26 16.33 17.01
N ASN A 71 21.19 16.18 16.21
CA ASN A 71 20.19 15.14 16.41
C ASN A 71 20.22 14.18 15.21
N VAL A 72 20.98 13.08 15.36
CA VAL A 72 21.11 12.04 14.35
C VAL A 72 20.65 10.71 14.96
N ARG A 73 19.73 10.02 14.28
CA ARG A 73 19.20 8.72 14.70
C ARG A 73 19.53 7.65 13.68
N PHE A 74 20.12 6.55 14.13
CA PHE A 74 20.51 5.44 13.26
C PHE A 74 19.42 4.39 13.10
N PHE A 75 19.31 3.84 11.89
CA PHE A 75 18.48 2.68 11.59
C PHE A 75 19.24 1.70 10.70
N ARG A 76 19.33 0.43 11.13
CA ARG A 76 20.02 -0.64 10.38
C ARG A 76 19.37 -1.04 9.06
N SER A 77 18.12 -0.64 8.84
CA SER A 77 17.36 -0.92 7.61
C SER A 77 16.14 -0.02 7.52
N LEU A 78 15.54 0.04 6.32
CA LEU A 78 14.24 0.70 6.13
C LEU A 78 13.14 0.02 6.95
N ASN A 79 13.19 -1.31 7.10
CA ASN A 79 12.25 -2.05 7.94
C ASN A 79 12.35 -1.64 9.42
N HIS A 80 13.56 -1.49 9.95
CA HIS A 80 13.74 -1.02 11.34
C HIS A 80 13.24 0.42 11.52
N PHE A 81 13.44 1.28 10.52
CA PHE A 81 12.85 2.62 10.50
C PHE A 81 11.32 2.55 10.54
N ASN A 82 10.72 1.69 9.71
CA ASN A 82 9.28 1.49 9.66
C ASN A 82 8.77 0.94 10.99
N GLU A 83 9.35 -0.09 11.58
CA GLU A 83 8.92 -0.62 12.89
C GLU A 83 8.75 0.49 13.95
N VAL A 84 9.70 1.42 14.03
CA VAL A 84 9.62 2.54 14.99
C VAL A 84 8.52 3.55 14.62
N HIS A 85 8.30 3.81 13.33
CA HIS A 85 7.43 4.90 12.88
C HIS A 85 6.03 4.45 12.41
N THR A 86 5.82 3.18 12.08
CA THR A 86 4.59 2.61 11.50
C THR A 86 3.90 1.61 12.43
N ASN A 87 4.46 1.31 13.62
CA ASN A 87 3.86 0.36 14.58
C ASN A 87 2.38 0.63 14.91
N HIS A 88 1.93 1.88 14.78
CA HIS A 88 0.54 2.27 15.00
C HIS A 88 -0.43 1.75 13.92
N LEU A 89 0.08 1.21 12.81
CA LEU A 89 -0.70 0.63 11.71
C LEU A 89 -0.66 -0.90 11.67
N ASN A 90 0.13 -1.59 12.51
CA ASN A 90 0.27 -3.05 12.44
C ASN A 90 -1.05 -3.83 12.63
N PHE A 91 -2.06 -3.19 13.24
CA PHE A 91 -3.39 -3.78 13.39
C PHE A 91 -4.21 -3.77 12.08
N LEU A 92 -3.88 -2.87 11.14
CA LEU A 92 -4.55 -2.73 9.85
C LEU A 92 -3.86 -3.63 8.84
N ASN A 93 -4.51 -4.75 8.54
CA ASN A 93 -4.10 -5.68 7.52
C ASN A 93 -5.33 -6.23 6.78
N LYS A 94 -5.10 -6.91 5.65
CA LYS A 94 -6.16 -7.49 4.82
C LYS A 94 -7.12 -8.39 5.61
N GLN A 95 -6.61 -9.19 6.55
CA GLN A 95 -7.45 -10.08 7.37
C GLN A 95 -8.42 -9.30 8.26
N LEU A 96 -7.94 -8.25 8.95
CA LEU A 96 -8.79 -7.41 9.77
C LEU A 96 -9.82 -6.65 8.93
N LEU A 97 -9.41 -6.11 7.77
CA LEU A 97 -10.33 -5.42 6.86
C LEU A 97 -11.42 -6.37 6.37
N SER A 98 -11.07 -7.50 5.74
CA SER A 98 -12.04 -8.48 5.23
C SER A 98 -12.99 -9.01 6.33
N ALA A 99 -12.51 -9.15 7.57
CA ALA A 99 -13.35 -9.59 8.69
C ALA A 99 -14.35 -8.53 9.19
N ASN A 100 -14.06 -7.24 8.99
CA ASN A 100 -14.86 -6.12 9.53
C ASN A 100 -15.59 -5.30 8.47
N ILE A 101 -15.44 -5.63 7.18
CA ILE A 101 -16.25 -5.01 6.12
C ILE A 101 -17.72 -5.43 6.30
N ASP A 102 -18.59 -4.42 6.42
CA ASP A 102 -20.04 -4.58 6.48
C ASP A 102 -20.63 -4.59 5.06
N CYS A 103 -20.65 -5.78 4.45
CA CYS A 103 -21.29 -5.97 3.15
C CYS A 103 -22.80 -5.71 3.20
N ALA A 104 -23.46 -5.87 4.35
CA ALA A 104 -24.90 -5.60 4.44
C ALA A 104 -25.19 -4.09 4.32
N PHE A 105 -24.27 -3.24 4.81
CA PHE A 105 -24.32 -1.80 4.59
C PHE A 105 -24.00 -1.42 3.13
N LEU A 106 -23.01 -2.08 2.53
CA LEU A 106 -22.50 -1.73 1.20
C LEU A 106 -23.36 -2.26 0.03
N ASN A 107 -23.86 -3.50 0.12
CA ASN A 107 -24.57 -4.18 -0.97
C ASN A 107 -25.81 -3.43 -1.51
N PRO A 108 -26.62 -2.71 -0.71
CA PRO A 108 -27.79 -2.00 -1.21
C PRO A 108 -27.50 -0.98 -2.32
N SER A 109 -26.30 -0.40 -2.39
CA SER A 109 -25.91 0.56 -3.43
C SER A 109 -25.14 -0.06 -4.60
N VAL A 110 -24.68 -1.30 -4.47
CA VAL A 110 -23.80 -1.94 -5.48
C VAL A 110 -24.52 -2.07 -6.81
N LEU A 111 -25.73 -2.60 -6.82
CA LEU A 111 -26.47 -2.83 -8.06
C LEU A 111 -26.64 -1.54 -8.87
N GLU A 112 -27.01 -0.44 -8.21
CA GLU A 112 -27.15 0.85 -8.88
C GLU A 112 -25.80 1.39 -9.38
N GLY A 113 -24.73 1.22 -8.58
CA GLY A 113 -23.38 1.59 -8.96
C GLY A 113 -22.88 0.86 -10.21
N VAL A 114 -23.09 -0.46 -10.27
CA VAL A 114 -22.66 -1.29 -11.41
C VAL A 114 -23.54 -1.14 -12.65
N ARG A 115 -24.80 -0.71 -12.49
CA ARG A 115 -25.66 -0.35 -13.63
C ARG A 115 -25.16 0.87 -14.40
N GLY A 116 -24.50 1.80 -13.71
CA GLY A 116 -23.85 2.95 -14.34
C GLY A 116 -22.60 2.59 -15.13
N ILE A 117 -22.07 1.36 -15.01
CA ILE A 117 -20.84 0.94 -15.64
C ILE A 117 -21.12 0.27 -17.00
N HIS A 118 -20.47 0.78 -18.05
CA HIS A 118 -20.58 0.21 -19.38
C HIS A 118 -20.06 -1.25 -19.41
N CYS A 119 -20.80 -2.17 -20.05
CA CYS A 119 -20.48 -3.60 -20.02
C CYS A 119 -19.09 -3.96 -20.55
N GLY A 120 -18.54 -3.13 -21.43
CA GLY A 120 -17.17 -3.29 -21.95
C GLY A 120 -16.09 -3.28 -20.87
N TYR A 121 -16.33 -2.65 -19.72
CA TYR A 121 -15.40 -2.67 -18.58
C TYR A 121 -15.42 -3.99 -17.81
N TYR A 122 -16.47 -4.79 -17.97
CA TYR A 122 -16.53 -6.09 -17.34
C TYR A 122 -15.64 -7.14 -18.03
N PHE A 123 -15.03 -6.90 -19.22
CA PHE A 123 -14.60 -8.07 -20.02
C PHE A 123 -13.42 -8.10 -21.01
N GLU A 124 -12.64 -9.16 -20.78
CA GLU A 124 -12.18 -10.16 -21.77
C GLU A 124 -13.17 -11.36 -21.95
N THR A 125 -13.77 -11.87 -20.86
CA THR A 125 -14.63 -13.09 -20.85
C THR A 125 -15.99 -12.97 -21.60
N PHE A 126 -16.64 -11.81 -21.65
CA PHE A 126 -17.90 -11.55 -22.38
C PHE A 126 -17.61 -11.28 -23.82
N HIS A 127 -16.52 -10.58 -24.14
CA HIS A 127 -16.07 -10.46 -25.53
C HIS A 127 -15.88 -11.86 -26.14
N ARG A 128 -15.30 -12.83 -25.41
CA ARG A 128 -15.18 -14.22 -25.88
C ARG A 128 -16.52 -14.95 -26.08
N LYS A 129 -17.58 -14.57 -25.36
CA LYS A 129 -18.92 -15.22 -25.43
C LYS A 129 -19.91 -14.52 -26.36
N VAL A 130 -19.68 -13.25 -26.70
CA VAL A 130 -20.65 -12.34 -27.33
C VAL A 130 -20.17 -11.85 -28.71
N SER A 131 -19.02 -12.31 -29.22
CA SER A 131 -18.40 -11.80 -30.45
C SER A 131 -19.13 -12.13 -31.77
N THR A 132 -20.42 -12.41 -31.76
CA THR A 132 -21.17 -12.85 -32.96
C THR A 132 -22.08 -11.78 -33.56
N ASP A 133 -22.37 -10.67 -32.87
CA ASP A 133 -23.54 -9.87 -33.23
C ASP A 133 -23.15 -8.62 -34.04
N TYR A 134 -23.83 -8.44 -35.18
CA TYR A 134 -23.33 -7.73 -36.37
C TYR A 134 -23.40 -6.19 -36.34
N ASP A 135 -23.81 -5.55 -35.24
CA ASP A 135 -23.98 -4.08 -35.18
C ASP A 135 -23.45 -3.40 -33.90
N GLY A 136 -22.81 -4.15 -32.99
CA GLY A 136 -22.10 -3.59 -31.83
C GLY A 136 -22.98 -3.00 -30.71
N ILE A 137 -24.31 -3.19 -30.75
CA ILE A 137 -25.22 -2.80 -29.66
C ILE A 137 -25.59 -4.06 -28.86
N LEU A 138 -25.08 -4.16 -27.63
CA LEU A 138 -25.36 -5.28 -26.74
C LEU A 138 -26.51 -4.92 -25.80
N ASN A 139 -27.57 -5.72 -25.83
CA ASN A 139 -28.64 -5.66 -24.84
C ASN A 139 -28.20 -6.43 -23.60
N TYR A 140 -27.93 -5.72 -22.49
CA TYR A 140 -27.56 -6.32 -21.21
C TYR A 140 -28.22 -5.59 -20.03
N ASP A 141 -28.43 -6.29 -18.92
CA ASP A 141 -28.90 -5.72 -17.66
C ASP A 141 -28.24 -6.41 -16.45
N PRO A 142 -27.56 -5.65 -15.57
CA PRO A 142 -27.20 -6.13 -14.24
C PRO A 142 -28.45 -6.43 -13.40
N LEU A 143 -28.63 -7.69 -13.04
CA LEU A 143 -29.78 -8.16 -12.26
C LEU A 143 -29.51 -8.15 -10.76
N GLN A 144 -28.29 -8.54 -10.37
CA GLN A 144 -27.87 -8.68 -8.98
C GLN A 144 -26.38 -8.38 -8.87
N ALA A 145 -25.98 -7.72 -7.79
CA ALA A 145 -24.57 -7.46 -7.53
C ALA A 145 -24.28 -7.42 -6.03
N GLU A 146 -23.17 -8.02 -5.62
CA GLU A 146 -22.75 -8.06 -4.22
C GLU A 146 -21.23 -8.07 -4.06
N PHE A 147 -20.75 -7.55 -2.93
CA PHE A 147 -19.35 -7.63 -2.55
C PHE A 147 -18.99 -9.03 -2.02
N ASP A 148 -17.87 -9.59 -2.48
CA ASP A 148 -17.34 -10.90 -2.07
C ASP A 148 -16.25 -10.80 -0.99
N LYS A 149 -15.93 -9.57 -0.55
CA LYS A 149 -14.88 -9.21 0.42
C LYS A 149 -13.44 -9.43 -0.07
N SER A 150 -13.24 -9.66 -1.36
CA SER A 150 -11.91 -9.73 -1.96
C SER A 150 -11.28 -8.33 -1.97
N ILE A 151 -10.17 -8.18 -1.24
CA ILE A 151 -9.41 -6.91 -1.21
C ILE A 151 -8.19 -7.08 -2.11
N LEU A 152 -8.11 -6.37 -3.23
CA LEU A 152 -6.96 -6.45 -4.14
C LEU A 152 -5.78 -5.66 -3.58
N MET A 153 -6.06 -4.41 -3.21
CA MET A 153 -5.09 -3.47 -2.68
C MET A 153 -5.76 -2.56 -1.67
N PHE A 154 -4.99 -2.08 -0.70
CA PHE A 154 -5.42 -1.00 0.18
C PHE A 154 -4.25 -0.09 0.53
N ASN A 155 -4.55 1.17 0.76
CA ASN A 155 -3.63 2.21 1.20
C ASN A 155 -4.18 2.83 2.48
N VAL A 156 -3.31 3.13 3.44
CA VAL A 156 -3.70 3.71 4.73
C VAL A 156 -3.07 5.08 4.91
N GLY A 157 -3.91 6.08 5.12
CA GLY A 157 -3.54 7.40 5.59
C GLY A 157 -3.83 7.54 7.08
N ARG A 158 -3.00 8.30 7.79
CA ARG A 158 -3.28 8.69 9.18
C ARG A 158 -3.73 10.15 9.19
N GLU A 159 -4.97 10.37 9.58
CA GLU A 159 -5.56 11.72 9.63
C GLU A 159 -5.31 12.40 10.98
N ALA A 160 -5.40 11.63 12.07
CA ALA A 160 -5.17 12.14 13.42
C ALA A 160 -4.66 11.05 14.37
N LYS A 161 -4.61 11.34 15.67
CA LYS A 161 -4.34 10.31 16.69
C LYS A 161 -5.51 9.33 16.72
N ASN A 162 -5.24 8.05 16.47
CA ASN A 162 -6.22 6.97 16.40
C ASN A 162 -7.28 7.12 15.29
N GLU A 163 -7.04 7.98 14.29
CA GLU A 163 -7.94 8.15 13.14
C GLU A 163 -7.18 7.88 11.85
N TYR A 164 -7.74 6.98 11.04
CA TYR A 164 -7.13 6.50 9.79
C TYR A 164 -8.15 6.54 8.66
N SER A 165 -7.70 6.98 7.49
CA SER A 165 -8.37 6.77 6.22
C SER A 165 -7.80 5.51 5.58
N VAL A 166 -8.65 4.62 5.09
CA VAL A 166 -8.21 3.49 4.28
C VAL A 166 -8.95 3.55 2.96
N TRP A 167 -8.19 3.72 1.90
CA TRP A 167 -8.66 3.53 0.53
C TRP A 167 -8.39 2.08 0.16
N MET A 168 -9.38 1.37 -0.39
CA MET A 168 -9.20 -0.01 -0.83
C MET A 168 -9.92 -0.30 -2.15
N SER A 169 -9.35 -1.23 -2.92
CA SER A 169 -10.02 -1.86 -4.04
C SER A 169 -10.73 -3.12 -3.53
N LEU A 170 -12.05 -3.06 -3.49
CA LEU A 170 -12.93 -4.13 -3.01
C LEU A 170 -13.62 -4.80 -4.21
N GLY A 171 -13.52 -6.12 -4.29
CA GLY A 171 -14.16 -6.91 -5.33
C GLY A 171 -15.54 -7.42 -4.97
N GLY A 172 -16.25 -7.82 -6.01
CA GLY A 172 -17.56 -8.43 -5.93
C GLY A 172 -17.96 -9.11 -7.23
N GLU A 173 -19.17 -9.62 -7.23
CA GLU A 173 -19.78 -10.33 -8.35
C GLU A 173 -21.03 -9.61 -8.82
N VAL A 174 -21.25 -9.60 -10.13
CA VAL A 174 -22.51 -9.12 -10.73
C VAL A 174 -23.04 -10.17 -11.72
N LEU A 175 -24.33 -10.49 -11.56
CA LEU A 175 -25.12 -11.31 -12.46
C LEU A 175 -25.67 -10.42 -13.56
N VAL A 176 -25.26 -10.67 -14.79
CA VAL A 176 -25.68 -9.95 -15.98
C VAL A 176 -26.55 -10.85 -16.84
N GLU A 177 -27.72 -10.33 -17.22
CA GLU A 177 -28.55 -10.90 -18.28
C GLU A 177 -28.17 -10.24 -19.61
N TYR A 178 -28.07 -11.01 -20.69
CA TYR A 178 -27.78 -10.49 -22.03
C TYR A 178 -28.48 -11.27 -23.15
N LEU A 179 -28.66 -10.63 -24.30
CA LEU A 179 -29.25 -11.20 -25.53
C LEU A 179 -28.20 -11.24 -26.65
N LEU A 180 -28.16 -12.34 -27.41
CA LEU A 180 -27.28 -12.47 -28.59
C LEU A 180 -28.04 -12.31 -29.91
N ASP A 181 -29.18 -12.97 -30.08
CA ASP A 181 -29.93 -12.93 -31.34
C ASP A 181 -31.45 -12.91 -31.10
N ASP A 182 -31.94 -12.00 -30.24
CA ASP A 182 -33.37 -11.73 -29.93
C ASP A 182 -34.25 -12.92 -29.46
N GLU A 183 -33.71 -14.15 -29.35
CA GLU A 183 -34.52 -15.34 -29.10
C GLU A 183 -34.32 -15.96 -27.70
N HIS A 184 -33.21 -15.69 -26.99
CA HIS A 184 -32.94 -16.28 -25.68
C HIS A 184 -32.13 -15.36 -24.74
N PHE A 185 -32.60 -15.21 -23.51
CA PHE A 185 -31.84 -14.60 -22.42
C PHE A 185 -30.72 -15.53 -21.95
N ASN A 186 -29.51 -14.98 -21.87
CA ASN A 186 -28.34 -15.65 -21.32
C ASN A 186 -27.91 -14.96 -20.03
N PHE A 187 -27.29 -15.72 -19.13
CA PHE A 187 -26.83 -15.24 -17.84
C PHE A 187 -25.32 -15.42 -17.69
N LEU A 188 -24.68 -14.44 -17.10
CA LEU A 188 -23.24 -14.46 -16.85
C LEU A 188 -22.93 -13.83 -15.50
N VAL A 189 -22.14 -14.54 -14.69
CA VAL A 189 -21.53 -13.96 -13.47
C VAL A 189 -20.19 -13.39 -13.86
N VAL A 190 -19.94 -12.16 -13.44
CA VAL A 190 -18.78 -11.35 -13.80
C VAL A 190 -18.22 -10.75 -12.52
N HIS A 191 -16.90 -10.59 -12.44
CA HIS A 191 -16.28 -9.93 -11.29
C HIS A 191 -16.10 -8.45 -11.57
N PHE A 192 -16.27 -7.64 -10.53
CA PHE A 192 -15.97 -6.21 -10.57
C PHE A 192 -15.06 -5.85 -9.39
N HIS A 193 -14.35 -4.74 -9.53
CA HIS A 193 -13.65 -4.08 -8.42
C HIS A 193 -14.10 -2.64 -8.33
N THR A 194 -14.14 -2.09 -7.13
CA THR A 194 -14.50 -0.67 -6.92
C THR A 194 -13.72 -0.10 -5.77
N GLU A 195 -13.63 1.22 -5.72
CA GLU A 195 -12.93 1.92 -4.67
C GLU A 195 -13.86 2.08 -3.47
N VAL A 196 -13.39 1.66 -2.30
CA VAL A 196 -14.08 1.86 -1.03
C VAL A 196 -13.16 2.65 -0.11
N ASN A 197 -13.64 3.80 0.33
CA ASN A 197 -13.02 4.57 1.39
C ASN A 197 -13.66 4.20 2.72
N ILE A 198 -12.86 3.88 3.73
CA ILE A 198 -13.32 3.70 5.10
C ILE A 198 -12.58 4.63 6.04
N ILE A 199 -13.29 5.08 7.07
CA ILE A 199 -12.68 5.82 8.18
C ILE A 199 -12.67 4.90 9.41
N ILE A 200 -11.51 4.82 10.06
CA ILE A 200 -11.30 4.02 11.26
C ILE A 200 -10.95 4.96 12.41
N ARG A 201 -11.73 4.91 13.49
CA ARG A 201 -11.47 5.64 14.73
C ARG A 201 -11.38 4.67 15.90
N ASP A 202 -10.33 4.81 16.70
CA ASP A 202 -10.06 3.94 17.85
C ASP A 202 -10.14 2.43 17.50
N LYS A 203 -9.64 2.09 16.29
CA LYS A 203 -9.62 0.74 15.71
C LYS A 203 -10.99 0.17 15.33
N VAL A 204 -12.02 1.01 15.24
CA VAL A 204 -13.37 0.65 14.78
C VAL A 204 -13.66 1.37 13.46
N ILE A 205 -14.22 0.66 12.49
CA ILE A 205 -14.71 1.30 11.25
C ILE A 205 -15.95 2.12 11.58
N VAL A 206 -15.94 3.40 11.24
CA VAL A 206 -17.02 4.35 11.58
C VAL A 206 -17.76 4.88 10.35
N SER A 207 -17.20 4.72 9.15
CA SER A 207 -17.88 5.08 7.90
C SER A 207 -17.35 4.26 6.72
N TYR A 208 -18.20 4.13 5.71
CA TYR A 208 -17.88 3.56 4.40
C TYR A 208 -18.38 4.52 3.31
N GLU A 209 -17.64 4.61 2.21
CA GLU A 209 -18.02 5.31 1.00
C GLU A 209 -17.51 4.51 -0.20
N ALA A 210 -18.42 3.96 -1.01
CA ALA A 210 -18.09 3.22 -2.22
C ALA A 210 -18.22 4.14 -3.43
N ASN A 211 -17.21 4.12 -4.30
CA ASN A 211 -17.10 4.98 -5.47
C ASN A 211 -17.02 4.13 -6.75
N TYR A 212 -18.12 4.10 -7.48
CA TYR A 212 -18.27 3.34 -8.72
C TYR A 212 -17.83 4.23 -9.89
N HIS A 213 -16.56 4.09 -10.28
CA HIS A 213 -15.99 4.75 -11.46
C HIS A 213 -15.86 3.73 -12.60
N GLU A 214 -16.30 4.09 -13.81
CA GLU A 214 -16.20 3.22 -14.99
C GLU A 214 -14.76 2.78 -15.23
N GLU A 215 -13.81 3.71 -15.13
CA GLU A 215 -12.38 3.49 -15.31
C GLU A 215 -11.73 2.57 -14.27
N ASN A 216 -12.34 2.44 -13.08
CA ASN A 216 -11.82 1.63 -11.97
C ASN A 216 -12.58 0.31 -11.79
N SER A 217 -13.72 0.17 -12.47
CA SER A 217 -14.52 -1.04 -12.53
C SER A 217 -13.94 -2.13 -13.43
N GLY A 218 -12.89 -1.77 -14.15
CA GLY A 218 -12.17 -2.61 -15.09
C GLY A 218 -11.44 -3.74 -14.39
N LEU A 219 -11.66 -4.94 -14.90
CA LEU A 219 -10.77 -6.09 -14.77
C LEU A 219 -9.29 -5.64 -14.87
N SER A 220 -8.54 -5.70 -13.77
CA SER A 220 -7.13 -6.01 -13.92
C SER A 220 -7.05 -7.50 -14.18
N ILE A 221 -6.55 -7.89 -15.35
CA ILE A 221 -6.01 -9.22 -15.58
C ILE A 221 -4.94 -9.43 -14.51
N ASP A 222 -5.26 -10.14 -13.43
CA ASP A 222 -4.26 -10.77 -12.59
C ASP A 222 -4.73 -12.19 -12.26
N ASP A 223 -3.97 -13.13 -12.83
CA ASP A 223 -3.94 -14.57 -12.62
C ASP A 223 -5.20 -15.36 -13.00
N ALA A 224 -5.32 -15.61 -14.30
CA ALA A 224 -5.88 -16.85 -14.81
C ALA A 224 -5.14 -18.04 -14.18
N TYR A 225 -5.61 -18.52 -13.04
CA TYR A 225 -5.42 -19.92 -12.70
C TYR A 225 -6.27 -20.72 -13.67
N GLU A 226 -5.60 -21.41 -14.61
CA GLU A 226 -6.18 -22.57 -15.26
C GLU A 226 -6.64 -23.55 -14.16
N VAL A 227 -7.93 -23.55 -13.87
CA VAL A 227 -8.58 -24.68 -13.21
C VAL A 227 -9.07 -25.59 -14.33
N LEU A 228 -8.48 -26.78 -14.34
CA LEU A 228 -8.67 -27.94 -15.23
C LEU A 228 -10.08 -28.11 -15.81
#